data_AF-A0A3E2NSV2-F1
#
_entry.id   AF-A0A3E2NSV2-F1
#
_cell.length_a   1.000
_cell.length_b   1.000
_cell.length_c   1.000
_cell.angle_alpha   90.00
_cell.angle_beta   90.00
_cell.angle_gamma   90.00
#
_symmetry.space_group_name_H-M   'P 1'
#
loop_
_entity.id
_entity.type
_entity.pdbx_description
1 polymer ?
#
loop_
_entity_poly.entity_id
_entity_poly.type
_entity_poly.pdbx_seq_one_letter_code
_entity_poly.pdbx_strand_id
1 'polypeptide(L)' 'MDDLFRSIHFRQYFYLISIITLLLLFVIKYKVLPVINRRETQRKKTLRFFLDTLITLIIAALVISGLIFWLYGNA' A
#
# COMPACT_ATOMS: atom_id res chain seq x y z
N MET A 1 20.67 14.42 18.11
CA MET A 1 20.87 13.00 17.76
C MET A 1 19.54 12.25 17.73
N ASP A 2 18.63 12.51 18.67
CA ASP A 2 17.33 11.82 18.78
C ASP A 2 16.38 12.02 17.59
N ASP A 3 16.33 13.20 16.97
CA ASP A 3 15.49 13.44 15.79
C ASP A 3 15.92 12.62 14.57
N LEU A 4 17.22 12.33 14.45
CA LEU A 4 17.78 11.55 13.36
C LEU A 4 17.38 10.08 13.50
N PHE A 5 17.51 9.51 14.70
CA PHE A 5 17.02 8.15 15.01
C PHE A 5 15.49 8.04 14.86
N ARG A 6 14.74 9.07 15.25
CA ARG A 6 13.28 9.12 15.07
C ARG A 6 12.88 9.13 13.60
N SER A 7 13.61 9.86 12.76
CA SER A 7 13.35 9.90 11.31
C SER A 7 13.67 8.57 10.61
N ILE A 8 14.74 7.88 11.02
CA ILE A 8 15.13 6.57 10.49
C ILE A 8 14.10 5.51 10.89
N HIS A 9 13.70 5.48 12.16
CA HIS A 9 12.65 4.59 12.62
C HIS A 9 11.32 4.86 11.91
N PHE A 10 10.92 6.12 11.76
CA PHE A 10 9.70 6.48 11.02
C PHE A 10 9.73 5.96 9.57
N ARG A 11 10.87 6.09 8.88
CA ARG A 11 11.06 5.56 7.52
C ARG A 11 10.85 4.04 7.50
N GLN A 12 11.48 3.31 8.42
CA GLN A 12 11.37 1.86 8.51
C GLN A 12 9.94 1.39 8.81
N TYR A 13 9.25 2.03 9.77
CA TYR A 13 7.86 1.73 10.09
C TYR A 13 6.90 2.08 8.94
N PHE A 14 7.12 3.19 8.23
CA PHE A 14 6.31 3.57 7.08
C PHE A 14 6.36 2.50 5.97
N TYR A 15 7.56 2.07 5.56
CA TYR A 15 7.71 1.01 4.57
C TYR A 15 7.13 -0.32 5.04
N LEU A 16 7.33 -0.67 6.31
CA LEU A 16 6.78 -1.91 6.88
C LEU A 16 5.26 -1.91 6.86
N ILE A 17 4.62 -0.83 7.31
CA ILE A 17 3.16 -0.67 7.30
C ILE A 17 2.63 -0.69 5.87
N SER A 18 3.27 0.00 4.93
CA SER A 18 2.87 0.00 3.52
C SER A 18 2.96 -1.39 2.89
N ILE A 19 4.03 -2.16 3.17
CA ILE A 19 4.20 -3.54 2.69
C ILE A 19 3.12 -4.45 3.27
N ILE A 20 2.87 -4.36 4.59
CA ILE A 20 1.82 -5.14 5.27
C ILE A 20 0.46 -4.82 4.67
N THR A 21 0.15 -3.53 4.46
CA THR A 21 -1.11 -3.08 3.86
C THR A 21 -1.28 -3.61 2.43
N LEU A 22 -0.23 -3.57 1.62
CA LEU A 22 -0.21 -4.14 0.27
C LEU A 22 -0.48 -5.64 0.27
N LEU A 23 0.16 -6.39 1.17
CA LEU A 23 -0.06 -7.82 1.37
C LEU A 23 -1.52 -8.12 1.73
N LEU A 24 -2.09 -7.35 2.66
CA LEU A 24 -3.48 -7.47 3.10
C LEU A 24 -4.45 -7.23 1.94
N LEU A 25 -4.22 -6.19 1.14
CA LEU A 25 -5.01 -5.88 -0.06
C LEU A 25 -4.89 -6.97 -1.13
N PHE A 26 -3.70 -7.55 -1.31
CA PHE A 26 -3.49 -8.69 -2.20
C PHE A 26 -4.29 -9.90 -1.74
N VAL A 27 -4.21 -10.25 -0.44
CA VAL A 27 -4.99 -11.36 0.12
C VAL A 27 -6.49 -11.13 -0.08
N ILE A 28 -7.00 -9.91 0.17
CA ILE A 28 -8.40 -9.57 -0.08
C ILE A 28 -8.75 -9.74 -1.56
N LYS A 29 -7.91 -9.24 -2.48
CA LYS A 29 -8.14 -9.33 -3.92
C LYS A 29 -8.16 -10.78 -4.44
N TYR A 30 -7.27 -11.64 -3.95
CA TYR A 30 -7.08 -12.99 -4.50
C TYR A 30 -7.78 -14.10 -3.72
N LYS A 31 -8.09 -13.92 -2.43
CA LYS A 31 -8.83 -14.91 -1.63
C LYS A 31 -10.27 -14.50 -1.40
N VAL A 32 -10.53 -13.25 -1.03
CA VAL A 32 -11.86 -12.80 -0.60
C VAL A 32 -12.78 -12.52 -1.80
N LEU A 33 -12.30 -11.78 -2.82
CA LEU A 33 -13.10 -11.52 -4.02
C LEU A 33 -13.57 -12.79 -4.76
N PRO A 34 -12.74 -13.83 -5.01
CA PRO A 34 -13.22 -15.05 -5.69
C PRO A 34 -14.21 -15.85 -4.84
N VAL A 35 -14.09 -15.84 -3.50
CA VAL A 35 -15.05 -16.51 -2.60
C VAL A 35 -16.42 -15.83 -2.64
N ILE A 36 -16.45 -14.49 -2.63
CA ILE A 36 -17.69 -13.73 -2.76
C ILE A 36 -18.25 -13.81 -4.20
N ASN A 37 -17.41 -14.14 -5.19
CA ASN A 37 -17.71 -14.12 -6.63
C ASN A 37 -18.98 -14.88 -7.04
N ARG A 38 -19.43 -15.86 -6.26
CA ARG A 38 -20.56 -16.72 -6.60
C ARG A 38 -21.95 -16.04 -6.61
N ARG A 39 -22.18 -14.86 -6.00
CA ARG A 39 -23.57 -14.35 -5.78
C ARG A 39 -23.97 -12.94 -6.26
N GLU A 40 -23.09 -12.10 -6.81
CA GLU A 40 -23.46 -10.70 -7.16
C GLU A 40 -22.56 -10.13 -8.27
N THR A 41 -23.15 -9.66 -9.38
CA THR A 41 -22.41 -9.28 -10.60
C THR A 41 -22.08 -7.78 -10.68
N GLN A 42 -22.87 -6.89 -10.07
CA GLN A 42 -22.70 -5.43 -10.21
C GLN A 42 -21.84 -4.79 -9.10
N ARG A 43 -22.12 -5.06 -7.82
CA ARG A 43 -21.34 -4.50 -6.68
C ARG A 43 -19.85 -4.89 -6.70
N LYS A 44 -19.53 -6.03 -7.32
CA LYS A 44 -18.16 -6.54 -7.44
C LYS A 44 -17.28 -5.77 -8.41
N LYS A 45 -17.85 -5.16 -9.47
CA LYS A 45 -17.09 -4.33 -10.41
C LYS A 45 -16.54 -3.09 -9.70
N THR A 46 -17.41 -2.41 -8.96
CA THR A 46 -17.02 -1.25 -8.14
C THR A 46 -16.01 -1.62 -7.07
N LEU A 47 -16.23 -2.73 -6.34
CA LEU A 47 -15.29 -3.16 -5.28
C LEU A 47 -13.91 -3.52 -5.85
N ARG A 48 -13.84 -4.20 -6.99
CA ARG A 48 -12.57 -4.53 -7.66
C ARG A 48 -11.86 -3.27 -8.14
N PHE A 49 -12.59 -2.31 -8.69
CA PHE A 49 -12.04 -1.01 -9.11
C PHE A 49 -11.49 -0.20 -7.92
N PHE A 50 -12.21 -0.17 -6.80
CA PHE A 50 -11.73 0.45 -5.56
C PHE A 50 -10.46 -0.22 -5.04
N LEU A 51 -10.42 -1.55 -5.00
CA LEU A 51 -9.23 -2.31 -4.58
C LEU A 51 -8.03 -2.02 -5.48
N ASP A 52 -8.21 -2.03 -6.80
CA ASP A 52 -7.13 -1.72 -7.75
C ASP A 52 -6.66 -0.27 -7.62
N THR A 53 -7.58 0.67 -7.42
CA THR A 53 -7.25 2.08 -7.18
C THR A 53 -6.46 2.25 -5.88
N LEU A 54 -6.87 1.56 -4.80
CA LEU A 54 -6.19 1.64 -3.50
C LEU A 54 -4.78 1.05 -3.56
N ILE A 55 -4.61 -0.10 -4.22
CA ILE A 55 -3.30 -0.72 -4.46
C ILE A 55 -2.41 0.22 -5.25
N THR A 56 -2.93 0.81 -6.34
CA THR A 56 -2.18 1.75 -7.18
C THR A 56 -1.77 3.00 -6.40
N LEU A 57 -2.66 3.55 -5.58
CA LEU A 57 -2.38 4.71 -4.73
C LEU A 57 -1.27 4.43 -3.72
N ILE A 58 -1.28 3.25 -3.08
CA ILE A 58 -0.26 2.86 -2.10
C ILE A 58 1.10 2.66 -2.79
N ILE A 59 1.12 2.04 -3.97
CA ILE A 59 2.34 1.89 -4.77
C ILE A 59 2.88 3.27 -5.18
N ALA A 60 2.02 4.17 -5.64
CA ALA A 60 2.42 5.53 -5.99
C ALA A 60 3.00 6.29 -4.79
N ALA A 61 2.36 6.20 -3.62
CA ALA A 61 2.86 6.78 -2.39
C ALA A 61 4.24 6.22 -2.00
N LEU A 62 4.44 4.89 -2.12
CA LEU A 62 5.72 4.25 -1.85
C LEU A 62 6.84 4.73 -2.78
N VAL A 63 6.54 4.88 -4.08
CA VAL A 63 7.50 5.39 -5.07
C VAL A 63 7.85 6.83 -4.78
N ILE A 64 6.85 7.69 -4.52
CA ILE A 64 7.06 9.11 -4.20
C ILE A 64 7.89 9.23 -2.91
N SER A 65 7.55 8.49 -1.85
CA SER A 65 8.33 8.47 -0.62
C SER A 65 9.77 8.00 -0.87
N GLY A 66 9.97 6.95 -1.67
CA GLY A 66 11.30 6.49 -2.07
C GLY A 66 12.12 7.55 -2.79
N LEU A 67 11.52 8.25 -3.75
CA LEU A 67 12.17 9.34 -4.49
C LEU A 67 12.53 10.52 -3.58
N ILE A 68 11.60 10.95 -2.72
CA ILE A 68 11.85 12.00 -1.72
C ILE A 68 13.02 11.59 -0.83
N PHE A 69 13.00 10.36 -0.30
CA PHE A 69 14.08 9.89 0.56
C PHE A 69 15.42 9.74 -0.15
N TRP A 70 15.44 9.44 -1.44
CA TRP A 70 16.66 9.44 -2.25
C TRP A 70 17.20 10.86 -2.42
N LEU A 71 16.35 11.83 -2.76
CA LEU A 71 16.74 13.23 -2.90
C LEU A 71 17.27 13.83 -1.58
N TYR A 72 16.63 13.54 -0.45
CA TYR A 72 17.06 14.03 0.87
C TYR A 72 18.20 13.22 1.48
N GLY A 73 18.39 11.97 1.07
CA GLY A 73 19.47 11.10 1.57
C GLY A 73 20.79 11.26 0.81
N ASN A 74 20.75 11.87 -0.37
CA ASN A 74 21.91 12.17 -1.22
C ASN A 74 22.27 13.67 -1.23
N ALA A 75 21.78 14.43 -0.24
CA ALA A 75 22.07 15.85 0.00
C ALA A 75 22.96 16.00 1.23
#